data_AF-A0A7L2NJ40-F1
#
_entry.id   AF-A0A7L2NJ40-F1
#
_cell.length_a   1.000
_cell.length_b   1.000
_cell.length_c   1.000
_cell.angle_alpha   90.00
_cell.angle_beta   90.00
_cell.angle_gamma   90.00
#
_symmetry.space_group_name_H-M   'P 1'
#
loop_
_entity.id
_entity.type
_entity.pdbx_description
1 polymer ?
#
loop_
_entity_poly.entity_id
_entity_poly.type
_entity_poly.pdbx_seq_one_letter_code
_entity_poly.pdbx_strand_id
1 'polypeptide(L)'
;VLLVRNKKEFCALGSKCPHYGAPLSKGVLRGERLRCPWHGACFNIRTGDIEEYPTLDCIPCFKVTVEDGKVFITAQKKVLTLPAVTEHRQHLGLRRCLLNKNTVLLLGGGVAALVCAETLRQEGFTGRIIMATREKHVPYDKAKLTKEMNLKPEDMYLRKPEFLKAQGIEFLPEKEAVSVDFQKQRVRFMDGSSQKYQQLLIATGSHSGFLKVPGADLQNICTLQTPEESSKILKLATGKNLVIVGASFIGTRLDQASRLPAPARDTNGISLQQQSCLPGFWLGTAVFIAWNFLMNTQTSPFQMLQNKGVKFHMKTELSELKGKDGKVTEAVLANGENLPADVVVVGIGSTPNSSFLKGTSIARDDKGAILVNLHMQTNIPNVFAAGDVVTFPVELLDGNRSSIHHQQVAEAHGHCAALNMLQRGKELHTVPYFWTTMLGKSIRYAGCGKGYTDTVVKGSLEQQKFLIFYIRDGHVTAAASLNCDPVVSLIAEVLYLGKQISKEEAE
;
A
#
# COMPACT_ATOMS: atom_id res chain seq x y z
N VAL A 1 -5.01 -11.50 -25.55
CA VAL A 1 -5.76 -12.63 -24.94
C VAL A 1 -4.76 -13.60 -24.37
N LEU A 2 -5.02 -14.10 -23.17
CA LEU A 2 -4.29 -15.20 -22.55
C LEU A 2 -5.19 -16.43 -22.60
N LEU A 3 -4.73 -17.51 -23.25
CA LEU A 3 -5.39 -18.81 -23.19
C LEU A 3 -4.80 -19.57 -21.99
N VAL A 4 -5.67 -20.00 -21.07
CA VAL A 4 -5.32 -20.80 -19.90
C VAL A 4 -5.88 -22.20 -20.08
N ARG A 5 -5.02 -23.21 -20.00
CA ARG A 5 -5.43 -24.61 -19.88
C ARG A 5 -5.39 -25.01 -18.41
N ASN A 6 -6.54 -25.34 -17.83
CA ASN A 6 -6.63 -25.90 -16.48
C ASN A 6 -7.15 -27.34 -16.57
N LYS A 7 -6.28 -28.33 -16.26
CA LYS A 7 -6.57 -29.76 -16.48
C LYS A 7 -6.97 -30.05 -17.94
N LYS A 8 -8.25 -30.37 -18.17
CA LYS A 8 -8.86 -30.65 -19.50
C LYS A 8 -9.65 -29.46 -20.06
N GLU A 9 -9.81 -28.39 -19.30
CA GLU A 9 -10.62 -27.22 -19.66
C GLU A 9 -9.76 -26.07 -20.16
N PHE A 10 -10.36 -25.21 -20.99
CA PHE A 10 -9.72 -24.02 -21.56
C PHE A 10 -10.54 -22.78 -21.21
N CYS A 11 -9.87 -21.77 -20.66
CA CYS A 11 -10.43 -20.45 -20.34
C CYS A 11 -9.63 -19.38 -21.08
N ALA A 12 -10.26 -18.28 -21.50
CA ALA A 12 -9.58 -17.20 -22.20
C ALA A 12 -9.83 -15.85 -21.52
N LEU A 13 -8.75 -15.12 -21.27
CA LEU A 13 -8.69 -13.96 -20.38
C LEU A 13 -7.98 -12.76 -21.01
N GLY A 14 -8.10 -11.60 -20.38
CA GLY A 14 -7.18 -10.48 -20.54
C GLY A 14 -5.73 -10.94 -20.29
N SER A 15 -4.80 -10.53 -21.16
CA SER A 15 -3.38 -10.98 -21.10
C SER A 15 -2.47 -10.09 -20.25
N LYS A 16 -3.01 -9.02 -19.67
CA LYS A 16 -2.29 -8.04 -18.85
C LYS A 16 -3.04 -7.80 -17.55
N CYS A 17 -2.31 -7.66 -16.44
CA CYS A 17 -2.86 -7.30 -15.14
C CYS A 17 -3.33 -5.83 -15.16
N PRO A 18 -4.58 -5.50 -14.76
CA PRO A 18 -5.11 -4.15 -14.87
C PRO A 18 -4.44 -3.10 -13.98
N HIS A 19 -3.66 -3.53 -12.98
CA HIS A 19 -2.88 -2.64 -12.12
C HIS A 19 -1.81 -1.86 -12.92
N TYR A 20 -0.63 -2.44 -13.17
CA TYR A 20 0.45 -1.80 -13.96
C TYR A 20 0.78 -2.58 -15.26
N GLY A 21 -0.17 -3.31 -15.84
CA GLY A 21 -0.02 -3.93 -17.16
C GLY A 21 0.85 -5.20 -17.24
N ALA A 22 1.21 -5.82 -16.11
CA ALA A 22 2.07 -7.00 -16.05
C ALA A 22 1.58 -8.15 -16.96
N PRO A 23 2.46 -8.84 -17.71
CA PRO A 23 2.05 -9.94 -18.59
C PRO A 23 1.62 -11.15 -17.77
N LEU A 24 0.33 -11.47 -17.77
CA LEU A 24 -0.23 -12.56 -16.97
C LEU A 24 0.21 -13.95 -17.46
N SER A 25 0.72 -14.07 -18.69
CA SER A 25 1.40 -15.27 -19.18
C SER A 25 2.70 -15.62 -18.43
N LYS A 26 3.26 -14.69 -17.64
CA LYS A 26 4.38 -14.93 -16.72
C LYS A 26 3.93 -15.12 -15.27
N GLY A 27 2.62 -15.11 -14.99
CA GLY A 27 2.05 -15.27 -13.66
C GLY A 27 2.06 -16.70 -13.15
N VAL A 28 1.48 -16.91 -11.98
CA VAL A 28 1.36 -18.23 -11.34
C VAL A 28 -0.09 -18.70 -11.41
N LEU A 29 -0.31 -19.90 -11.94
CA LEU A 29 -1.59 -20.57 -11.94
C LEU A 29 -1.63 -21.65 -10.84
N ARG A 30 -2.59 -21.54 -9.91
CA ARG A 30 -2.88 -22.55 -8.89
C ARG A 30 -4.39 -22.73 -8.76
N GLY A 31 -4.88 -23.93 -9.06
CA GLY A 31 -6.32 -24.18 -9.11
C GLY A 31 -6.99 -23.28 -10.15
N GLU A 32 -7.92 -22.44 -9.72
CA GLU A 32 -8.62 -21.46 -10.56
C GLU A 32 -8.09 -20.04 -10.39
N ARG A 33 -6.95 -19.88 -9.70
CA ARG A 33 -6.37 -18.59 -9.32
C ARG A 33 -5.13 -18.30 -10.16
N LEU A 34 -5.11 -17.13 -10.79
CA LEU A 34 -4.01 -16.64 -11.62
C LEU A 34 -3.39 -15.39 -10.97
N ARG A 35 -2.25 -15.57 -10.29
CA ARG A 35 -1.55 -14.48 -9.59
C ARG A 35 -0.54 -13.76 -10.50
N CYS A 36 -0.63 -12.44 -10.51
CA CYS A 36 0.26 -11.51 -11.19
C CYS A 36 1.72 -11.70 -10.74
N PRO A 37 2.70 -11.71 -11.67
CA PRO A 37 4.10 -11.92 -11.34
C PRO A 37 4.80 -10.68 -10.74
N TRP A 38 4.23 -9.48 -10.88
CA TRP A 38 4.88 -8.25 -10.43
C TRP A 38 4.42 -7.81 -9.04
N HIS A 39 3.10 -7.67 -8.84
CA HIS A 39 2.52 -7.00 -7.67
C HIS A 39 1.56 -7.86 -6.86
N GLY A 40 1.42 -9.15 -7.19
CA GLY A 40 0.65 -10.09 -6.35
C GLY A 40 -0.87 -10.10 -6.54
N ALA A 41 -1.45 -9.19 -7.32
CA ALA A 41 -2.89 -9.22 -7.66
C ALA A 41 -3.29 -10.56 -8.28
N CYS A 42 -4.41 -11.14 -7.87
CA CYS A 42 -4.86 -12.46 -8.29
C CYS A 42 -6.26 -12.38 -8.91
N PHE A 43 -6.51 -13.24 -9.90
CA PHE A 43 -7.77 -13.27 -10.64
C PHE A 43 -8.34 -14.69 -10.75
N ASN A 44 -9.66 -14.79 -10.74
CA ASN A 44 -10.36 -16.03 -11.04
C ASN A 44 -10.28 -16.31 -12.55
N ILE A 45 -9.84 -17.50 -12.96
CA ILE A 45 -9.66 -17.80 -14.40
C ILE A 45 -10.98 -18.02 -15.16
N ARG A 46 -12.11 -18.19 -14.47
CA ARG A 46 -13.42 -18.41 -15.11
C ARG A 46 -14.21 -17.11 -15.24
N THR A 47 -14.27 -16.33 -14.17
CA THR A 47 -15.06 -15.09 -14.13
C THR A 47 -14.24 -13.85 -14.46
N GLY A 48 -12.92 -13.90 -14.22
CA GLY A 48 -12.01 -12.76 -14.37
C GLY A 48 -11.99 -11.84 -13.15
N ASP A 49 -12.75 -12.17 -12.10
CA ASP A 49 -12.90 -11.34 -10.91
C ASP A 49 -11.63 -11.28 -10.07
N ILE A 50 -11.54 -10.24 -9.26
CA ILE A 50 -10.42 -9.99 -8.34
C ILE A 50 -10.52 -10.96 -7.18
N GLU A 51 -9.55 -11.87 -7.12
CA GLU A 51 -9.37 -12.84 -6.04
C GLU A 51 -8.46 -12.28 -4.93
N GLU A 52 -7.45 -11.49 -5.32
CA GLU A 52 -6.58 -10.72 -4.42
C GLU A 52 -6.16 -9.40 -5.07
N TYR A 53 -5.96 -8.39 -4.23
CA TYR A 53 -5.42 -7.07 -4.55
C TYR A 53 -3.88 -7.13 -4.79
N PRO A 54 -3.19 -6.09 -5.29
CA PRO A 54 -3.65 -4.73 -5.62
C PRO A 54 -4.04 -4.57 -7.08
N THR A 55 -5.34 -4.34 -7.31
CA THR A 55 -5.96 -3.96 -8.57
C THR A 55 -7.41 -3.53 -8.29
N LEU A 56 -8.00 -2.67 -9.11
CA LEU A 56 -9.39 -2.19 -8.94
C LEU A 56 -10.33 -2.72 -10.01
N ASP A 57 -9.81 -3.43 -11.01
CA ASP A 57 -10.53 -3.83 -12.21
C ASP A 57 -10.36 -5.33 -12.47
N CYS A 58 -11.46 -6.01 -12.74
CA CYS A 58 -11.47 -7.41 -13.19
C CYS A 58 -10.80 -7.55 -14.57
N ILE A 59 -10.31 -8.74 -14.91
CA ILE A 59 -9.83 -9.04 -16.27
C ILE A 59 -10.99 -9.53 -17.16
N PRO A 60 -11.07 -9.12 -18.43
CA PRO A 60 -12.15 -9.56 -19.32
C PRO A 60 -12.01 -11.05 -19.66
N CYS A 61 -13.09 -11.81 -19.49
CA CYS A 61 -13.22 -13.17 -20.01
C CYS A 61 -13.72 -13.18 -21.47
N PHE A 62 -13.30 -14.19 -22.22
CA PHE A 62 -13.68 -14.43 -23.61
C PHE A 62 -14.29 -15.83 -23.77
N LYS A 63 -15.29 -15.96 -24.65
CA LYS A 63 -15.92 -17.26 -24.90
C LYS A 63 -14.91 -18.18 -25.59
N VAL A 64 -14.76 -19.40 -25.07
CA VAL A 64 -13.95 -20.47 -25.66
C VAL A 64 -14.88 -21.55 -26.22
N THR A 65 -14.59 -22.06 -27.42
CA THR A 65 -15.13 -23.34 -27.92
C THR A 65 -13.97 -24.26 -28.32
N VAL A 66 -14.19 -25.57 -28.20
CA VAL A 66 -13.20 -26.60 -28.53
C VAL A 66 -13.86 -27.57 -29.51
N GLU A 67 -13.34 -27.61 -30.73
CA GLU A 67 -13.89 -28.35 -31.87
C GLU A 67 -12.71 -29.05 -32.57
N ASP A 68 -12.80 -30.37 -32.80
CA ASP A 68 -11.77 -31.20 -33.44
C ASP A 68 -10.33 -30.97 -32.91
N GLY A 69 -10.20 -30.84 -31.58
CA GLY A 69 -8.91 -30.59 -30.90
C GLY A 69 -8.35 -29.17 -31.06
N LYS A 70 -9.04 -28.28 -31.78
CA LYS A 70 -8.70 -26.86 -31.94
C LYS A 70 -9.45 -26.03 -30.90
N VAL A 71 -8.80 -24.97 -30.41
CA VAL A 71 -9.38 -24.04 -29.43
C VAL A 71 -9.67 -22.71 -30.11
N PHE A 72 -10.95 -22.35 -30.17
CA PHE A 72 -11.43 -21.08 -30.72
C PHE A 72 -11.77 -20.11 -29.61
N ILE A 73 -11.45 -18.83 -29.80
CA ILE A 73 -11.75 -17.77 -28.82
C ILE A 73 -12.56 -16.67 -29.51
N THR A 74 -13.77 -16.42 -29.03
CA THR A 74 -14.61 -15.31 -29.50
C THR A 74 -14.48 -14.10 -28.58
N ALA A 75 -14.09 -12.97 -29.14
CA ALA A 75 -13.89 -11.71 -28.43
C ALA A 75 -14.46 -10.52 -29.22
N GLN A 76 -15.08 -9.56 -28.53
CA GLN A 76 -15.49 -8.31 -29.17
C GLN A 76 -14.26 -7.45 -29.47
N LYS A 77 -14.09 -7.00 -30.72
CA LYS A 77 -12.94 -6.18 -31.17
C LYS A 77 -12.66 -4.98 -30.24
N LYS A 78 -13.72 -4.30 -29.77
CA LYS A 78 -13.61 -3.17 -28.82
C LYS A 78 -12.89 -3.55 -27.53
N VAL A 79 -13.15 -4.74 -26.96
CA VAL A 79 -12.52 -5.21 -25.71
C VAL A 79 -11.04 -5.54 -25.92
N LEU A 80 -10.66 -6.02 -27.10
CA LEU A 80 -9.26 -6.29 -27.47
C LEU A 80 -8.44 -5.01 -27.67
N THR A 81 -9.08 -3.90 -28.04
CA THR A 81 -8.43 -2.60 -28.28
C THR A 81 -8.41 -1.67 -27.06
N LEU A 82 -9.05 -2.03 -25.95
CA LEU A 82 -8.96 -1.24 -24.72
C LEU A 82 -7.54 -1.29 -24.16
N PRO A 83 -6.97 -0.15 -23.70
CA PRO A 83 -5.79 -0.15 -22.86
C PRO A 83 -5.96 -1.08 -21.66
N ALA A 84 -4.90 -1.79 -21.28
CA ALA A 84 -4.94 -2.69 -20.11
C ALA A 84 -5.15 -1.96 -18.77
N VAL A 85 -5.08 -0.62 -18.76
CA VAL A 85 -5.23 0.25 -17.58
C VAL A 85 -6.39 1.24 -17.78
N THR A 86 -7.26 1.04 -18.79
CA THR A 86 -8.57 1.71 -18.78
C THR A 86 -9.49 1.00 -17.82
N GLU A 87 -10.37 1.76 -17.17
CA GLU A 87 -11.53 1.28 -16.39
C GLU A 87 -12.26 0.17 -17.16
N HIS A 88 -11.87 -1.08 -16.92
CA HIS A 88 -12.55 -2.22 -17.49
C HIS A 88 -13.91 -2.32 -16.81
N ARG A 89 -14.92 -2.81 -17.53
CA ARG A 89 -16.29 -2.90 -17.01
C ARG A 89 -16.32 -3.71 -15.71
N GLN A 90 -16.26 -3.02 -14.58
CA GLN A 90 -16.88 -3.49 -13.36
C GLN A 90 -18.34 -3.79 -13.69
N HIS A 91 -18.90 -4.85 -13.11
CA HIS A 91 -20.33 -5.09 -13.17
C HIS A 91 -21.04 -3.79 -12.76
N LEU A 92 -21.88 -3.26 -13.67
CA LEU A 92 -22.54 -1.96 -13.47
C LEU A 92 -23.44 -2.06 -12.23
N GLY A 93 -22.92 -1.60 -11.10
CA GLY A 93 -23.59 -1.64 -9.82
C GLY A 93 -24.92 -0.90 -9.86
N LEU A 94 -25.81 -1.24 -8.94
CA LEU A 94 -27.11 -0.57 -8.87
C LEU A 94 -26.90 0.92 -8.56
N ARG A 95 -27.53 1.77 -9.38
CA ARG A 95 -27.51 3.22 -9.17
C ARG A 95 -28.17 3.57 -7.84
N ARG A 96 -27.73 4.69 -7.25
CA ARG A 96 -28.33 5.27 -6.03
C ARG A 96 -29.84 5.45 -6.20
N CYS A 97 -30.63 4.78 -5.34
CA CYS A 97 -32.06 4.96 -5.25
C CYS A 97 -32.39 6.04 -4.21
N LEU A 98 -33.08 7.11 -4.61
CA LEU A 98 -33.42 8.22 -3.72
C LEU A 98 -34.45 7.86 -2.62
N LEU A 99 -35.16 6.73 -2.77
CA LEU A 99 -36.06 6.18 -1.75
C LEU A 99 -35.28 5.48 -0.62
N ASN A 100 -34.14 4.86 -0.93
CA ASN A 100 -33.28 4.25 0.08
C ASN A 100 -32.54 5.35 0.87
N LYS A 101 -32.95 5.57 2.12
CA LYS A 101 -32.37 6.61 3.00
C LYS A 101 -31.13 6.15 3.76
N ASN A 102 -30.75 4.87 3.67
CA ASN A 102 -29.55 4.37 4.34
C ASN A 102 -28.31 5.09 3.81
N THR A 103 -27.51 5.62 4.73
CA THR A 103 -26.29 6.38 4.47
C THR A 103 -25.09 5.66 5.05
N VAL A 104 -24.18 5.23 4.18
CA VAL A 104 -22.84 4.78 4.56
C VAL A 104 -21.91 5.99 4.48
N LEU A 105 -21.23 6.29 5.59
CA LEU A 105 -20.18 7.30 5.64
C LEU A 105 -18.81 6.62 5.71
N LEU A 106 -17.92 6.99 4.81
CA LEU A 106 -16.55 6.51 4.73
C LEU A 106 -15.63 7.67 5.08
N LEU A 107 -14.87 7.56 6.18
CA LEU A 107 -13.88 8.55 6.59
C LEU A 107 -12.51 8.17 6.05
N GLY A 108 -11.94 9.00 5.19
CA GLY A 108 -10.67 8.79 4.49
C GLY A 108 -10.85 8.68 2.97
N GLY A 109 -9.91 9.24 2.23
CA GLY A 109 -9.84 9.19 0.76
C GLY A 109 -8.82 8.18 0.22
N GLY A 110 -8.52 7.13 0.99
CA GLY A 110 -7.55 6.10 0.63
C GLY A 110 -8.18 4.92 -0.12
N VAL A 111 -7.32 3.99 -0.56
CA VAL A 111 -7.72 2.77 -1.29
C VAL A 111 -8.76 1.91 -0.56
N ALA A 112 -8.69 1.83 0.78
CA ALA A 112 -9.66 1.10 1.59
C ALA A 112 -11.09 1.68 1.48
N ALA A 113 -11.21 3.01 1.49
CA ALA A 113 -12.49 3.69 1.31
C ALA A 113 -12.98 3.59 -0.14
N LEU A 114 -12.08 3.68 -1.13
CA LEU A 114 -12.42 3.52 -2.54
C LEU A 114 -13.00 2.13 -2.82
N VAL A 115 -12.26 1.07 -2.46
CA VAL A 115 -12.72 -0.31 -2.68
C VAL A 115 -14.02 -0.58 -1.92
N CYS A 116 -14.15 -0.10 -0.68
CA CYS A 116 -15.42 -0.23 0.05
C CYS A 116 -16.59 0.44 -0.70
N ALA A 117 -16.41 1.66 -1.20
CA ALA A 117 -17.44 2.39 -1.95
C ALA A 117 -17.84 1.68 -3.26
N GLU A 118 -16.87 1.16 -4.01
CA GLU A 118 -17.09 0.43 -5.26
C GLU A 118 -17.77 -0.92 -4.99
N THR A 119 -17.25 -1.71 -4.04
CA THR A 119 -17.84 -3.02 -3.65
C THR A 119 -19.27 -2.85 -3.19
N LEU A 120 -19.60 -1.84 -2.37
CA LEU A 120 -20.98 -1.56 -1.97
C LEU A 120 -21.90 -1.38 -3.19
N ARG A 121 -21.46 -0.64 -4.23
CA ARG A 121 -22.27 -0.45 -5.45
C ARG A 121 -22.40 -1.72 -6.29
N GLN A 122 -21.29 -2.46 -6.46
CA GLN A 122 -21.25 -3.72 -7.19
C GLN A 122 -22.19 -4.77 -6.56
N GLU A 123 -22.17 -4.87 -5.23
CA GLU A 123 -23.01 -5.76 -4.41
C GLU A 123 -24.46 -5.27 -4.21
N GLY A 124 -24.86 -4.21 -4.93
CA GLY A 124 -26.26 -3.76 -5.01
C GLY A 124 -26.71 -2.82 -3.89
N PHE A 125 -25.80 -2.21 -3.12
CA PHE A 125 -26.19 -1.15 -2.18
C PHE A 125 -26.72 0.06 -2.93
N THR A 126 -28.02 0.34 -2.78
CA THR A 126 -28.70 1.46 -3.44
C THR A 126 -28.75 2.75 -2.62
N GLY A 127 -28.29 2.74 -1.37
CA GLY A 127 -28.34 3.92 -0.48
C GLY A 127 -27.32 5.01 -0.82
N ARG A 128 -27.27 6.06 0.02
CA ARG A 128 -26.26 7.12 -0.10
C ARG A 128 -24.91 6.60 0.39
N ILE A 129 -23.85 6.76 -0.42
CA ILE A 129 -22.47 6.56 0.01
C ILE A 129 -21.82 7.94 0.02
N ILE A 130 -21.17 8.29 1.13
CA ILE A 130 -20.42 9.53 1.30
C ILE A 130 -18.98 9.16 1.63
N MET A 131 -18.01 9.65 0.88
CA MET A 131 -16.59 9.55 1.16
C MET A 131 -16.06 10.93 1.57
N ALA A 132 -15.77 11.10 2.86
CA ALA A 132 -15.27 12.36 3.41
C ALA A 132 -13.79 12.22 3.76
N THR A 133 -12.96 13.16 3.31
CA THR A 133 -11.51 13.14 3.54
C THR A 133 -10.98 14.54 3.81
N ARG A 134 -9.91 14.67 4.60
CA ARG A 134 -9.21 15.94 4.79
C ARG A 134 -8.40 16.38 3.58
N GLU A 135 -8.06 15.45 2.69
CA GLU A 135 -7.28 15.73 1.49
C GLU A 135 -8.18 16.37 0.41
N LYS A 136 -7.60 17.20 -0.47
CA LYS A 136 -8.34 17.83 -1.59
C LYS A 136 -8.56 16.90 -2.79
N HIS A 137 -7.86 15.76 -2.83
CA HIS A 137 -7.82 14.83 -3.95
C HIS A 137 -8.74 13.63 -3.76
N VAL A 138 -9.38 13.19 -4.85
CA VAL A 138 -10.00 11.86 -4.96
C VAL A 138 -8.95 10.76 -4.76
N PRO A 139 -9.33 9.52 -4.40
CA PRO A 139 -8.38 8.46 -4.09
C PRO A 139 -7.33 8.23 -5.19
N TYR A 140 -6.06 8.17 -4.78
CA TYR A 140 -4.89 8.15 -5.66
C TYR A 140 -3.83 7.15 -5.20
N ASP A 141 -2.96 6.76 -6.13
CA ASP A 141 -1.88 5.80 -5.90
C ASP A 141 -0.75 6.44 -5.08
N LYS A 142 -0.79 6.26 -3.75
CA LYS A 142 0.26 6.75 -2.84
C LYS A 142 1.62 6.08 -3.09
N ALA A 143 1.70 4.94 -3.79
CA ALA A 143 2.97 4.33 -4.13
C ALA A 143 3.73 5.14 -5.20
N LYS A 144 3.04 5.94 -6.03
CA LYS A 144 3.69 6.84 -7.00
C LYS A 144 4.42 8.02 -6.36
N LEU A 145 3.95 8.56 -5.22
CA LEU A 145 4.51 9.74 -4.54
C LEU A 145 6.02 9.68 -4.28
N THR A 146 6.55 8.46 -4.17
CA THR A 146 7.96 8.16 -3.89
C THR A 146 8.72 7.71 -5.14
N LYS A 147 8.04 7.23 -6.18
CA LYS A 147 8.67 6.63 -7.37
C LYS A 147 8.91 7.66 -8.47
N GLU A 148 8.04 8.66 -8.56
CA GLU A 148 7.99 9.64 -9.65
C GLU A 148 7.74 11.03 -9.03
N MET A 149 8.73 11.92 -9.04
CA MET A 149 8.50 13.34 -8.70
C MET A 149 7.85 14.07 -9.87
N ASN A 150 7.28 15.24 -9.60
CA ASN A 150 6.68 16.13 -10.60
C ASN A 150 5.49 15.52 -11.38
N LEU A 151 4.87 14.46 -10.85
CA LEU A 151 3.55 14.02 -11.31
C LEU A 151 2.50 15.07 -10.95
N LYS A 152 1.55 15.29 -11.87
CA LYS A 152 0.32 16.00 -11.51
C LYS A 152 -0.56 15.06 -10.67
N PRO A 153 -1.31 15.56 -9.69
CA PRO A 153 -2.18 14.72 -8.87
C PRO A 153 -3.16 13.89 -9.72
N GLU A 154 -3.62 14.43 -10.85
CA GLU A 154 -4.54 13.76 -11.77
C GLU A 154 -3.96 12.49 -12.41
N ASP A 155 -2.64 12.45 -12.62
CA ASP A 155 -1.92 11.27 -13.15
C ASP A 155 -1.75 10.16 -12.09
N MET A 156 -2.08 10.48 -10.83
CA MET A 156 -2.05 9.56 -9.69
C MET A 156 -3.45 9.04 -9.32
N TYR A 157 -4.52 9.69 -9.77
CA TYR A 157 -5.90 9.30 -9.42
C TYR A 157 -6.20 7.86 -9.86
N LEU A 158 -6.71 7.06 -8.92
CA LEU A 158 -7.12 5.68 -9.15
C LEU A 158 -8.47 5.61 -9.86
N ARG A 159 -9.35 6.57 -9.56
CA ARG A 159 -10.60 6.87 -10.26
C ARG A 159 -10.73 8.37 -10.42
N LYS A 160 -11.25 8.81 -11.56
CA LYS A 160 -11.52 10.24 -11.79
C LYS A 160 -12.78 10.70 -11.03
N PRO A 161 -12.94 12.00 -10.74
CA PRO A 161 -14.15 12.53 -10.09
C PRO A 161 -15.44 12.16 -10.83
N GLU A 162 -15.40 12.08 -12.17
CA GLU A 162 -16.53 11.70 -13.02
C GLU A 162 -16.99 10.26 -12.77
N PHE A 163 -16.05 9.34 -12.51
CA PHE A 163 -16.36 7.95 -12.18
C PHE A 163 -17.11 7.86 -10.84
N LEU A 164 -16.61 8.51 -9.79
CA LEU A 164 -17.27 8.52 -8.47
C LEU A 164 -18.70 9.09 -8.58
N LYS A 165 -18.86 10.19 -9.32
CA LYS A 165 -20.15 10.80 -9.62
C LYS A 165 -21.08 9.86 -10.39
N ALA A 166 -20.58 9.14 -11.40
CA ALA A 166 -21.35 8.18 -12.19
C ALA A 166 -21.83 6.97 -11.35
N GLN A 167 -21.02 6.53 -10.38
CA GLN A 167 -21.39 5.51 -9.38
C GLN A 167 -22.28 6.05 -8.24
N GLY A 168 -22.60 7.35 -8.24
CA GLY A 168 -23.38 7.97 -7.17
C GLY A 168 -22.68 7.91 -5.80
N ILE A 169 -21.35 7.93 -5.80
CA ILE A 169 -20.49 8.07 -4.62
C ILE A 169 -20.27 9.56 -4.40
N GLU A 170 -20.69 10.07 -3.25
CA GLU A 170 -20.59 11.49 -2.91
C GLU A 170 -19.24 11.77 -2.25
N PHE A 171 -18.34 12.44 -2.98
CA PHE A 171 -17.01 12.77 -2.49
C PHE A 171 -16.99 14.17 -1.85
N LEU A 172 -16.52 14.23 -0.60
CA LEU A 172 -16.40 15.46 0.20
C LEU A 172 -14.91 15.68 0.55
N PRO A 173 -14.16 16.46 -0.26
CA PRO A 173 -12.80 16.87 0.07
C PRO A 173 -12.77 17.85 1.24
N GLU A 174 -11.59 18.00 1.85
CA GLU A 174 -11.32 18.97 2.93
C GLU A 174 -12.26 18.86 4.16
N LYS A 175 -12.87 17.69 4.35
CA LYS A 175 -13.68 17.30 5.52
C LYS A 175 -12.87 16.45 6.49
N GLU A 176 -12.04 17.10 7.30
CA GLU A 176 -11.37 16.43 8.42
C GLU A 176 -12.34 16.13 9.57
N ALA A 177 -12.45 14.85 9.95
CA ALA A 177 -13.29 14.41 11.07
C ALA A 177 -12.58 14.66 12.41
N VAL A 178 -13.25 15.40 13.31
CA VAL A 178 -12.67 15.82 14.62
C VAL A 178 -13.34 15.18 15.83
N SER A 179 -14.53 14.57 15.66
CA SER A 179 -15.15 13.71 16.67
C SER A 179 -16.23 12.81 16.07
N VAL A 180 -16.52 11.69 16.74
CA VAL A 180 -17.64 10.81 16.43
C VAL A 180 -18.51 10.62 17.67
N ASP A 181 -19.80 10.88 17.53
CA ASP A 181 -20.84 10.57 18.50
C ASP A 181 -21.52 9.27 18.05
N PHE A 182 -21.06 8.14 18.60
CA PHE A 182 -21.57 6.81 18.23
C PHE A 182 -23.04 6.60 18.63
N GLN A 183 -23.48 7.20 19.75
CA GLN A 183 -24.86 7.12 20.23
C GLN A 183 -25.83 7.87 19.30
N LYS A 184 -25.42 9.04 18.79
CA LYS A 184 -26.21 9.84 17.84
C LYS A 184 -25.88 9.55 16.37
N GLN A 185 -25.07 8.51 16.12
CA GLN A 185 -24.55 8.09 14.82
C GLN A 185 -24.11 9.26 13.93
N ARG A 186 -23.23 10.11 14.45
CA ARG A 186 -22.87 11.38 13.81
C ARG A 186 -21.38 11.70 13.92
N VAL A 187 -20.76 12.02 12.79
CA VAL A 187 -19.40 12.59 12.71
C VAL A 187 -19.51 14.11 12.69
N ARG A 188 -18.58 14.80 13.37
CA ARG A 188 -18.38 16.25 13.23
C ARG A 188 -17.06 16.52 12.51
N PHE A 189 -17.06 17.53 11.65
CA PHE A 189 -15.89 17.96 10.90
C PHE A 189 -15.29 19.25 11.46
N MET A 190 -14.04 19.53 11.09
CA MET A 190 -13.26 20.69 11.56
C MET A 190 -13.93 22.04 11.28
N ASP A 191 -14.71 22.14 10.18
CA ASP A 191 -15.48 23.33 9.79
C ASP A 191 -16.80 23.52 10.57
N GLY A 192 -17.03 22.72 11.63
CA GLY A 192 -18.25 22.73 12.43
C GLY A 192 -19.44 21.99 11.79
N SER A 193 -19.34 21.58 10.52
CA SER A 193 -20.39 20.77 9.88
C SER A 193 -20.45 19.35 10.47
N SER A 194 -21.57 18.64 10.27
CA SER A 194 -21.73 17.28 10.77
C SER A 194 -22.57 16.41 9.86
N GLN A 195 -22.25 15.12 9.80
CA GLN A 195 -22.93 14.14 8.95
C GLN A 195 -23.40 12.95 9.79
N LYS A 196 -24.70 12.65 9.70
CA LYS A 196 -25.29 11.42 10.26
C LYS A 196 -25.00 10.22 9.36
N TYR A 197 -24.92 9.04 9.93
CA TYR A 197 -24.75 7.79 9.20
C TYR A 197 -25.65 6.69 9.76
N GLN A 198 -25.89 5.64 8.98
CA GLN A 198 -26.42 4.37 9.46
C GLN A 198 -25.28 3.37 9.67
N GLN A 199 -24.26 3.40 8.79
CA GLN A 199 -23.02 2.64 8.92
C GLN A 199 -21.81 3.55 8.66
N LEU A 200 -20.72 3.30 9.38
CA LEU A 200 -19.49 4.09 9.32
C LEU A 200 -18.30 3.19 8.98
N LEU A 201 -17.48 3.59 8.00
CA LEU A 201 -16.12 3.07 7.83
C LEU A 201 -15.12 4.12 8.32
N ILE A 202 -14.21 3.74 9.20
CA ILE A 202 -13.04 4.53 9.57
C ILE A 202 -11.83 3.99 8.79
N ALA A 203 -11.48 4.67 7.69
CA ALA A 203 -10.38 4.34 6.78
C ALA A 203 -9.41 5.52 6.65
N THR A 204 -9.18 6.22 7.76
CA THR A 204 -8.37 7.46 7.86
C THR A 204 -6.87 7.22 7.68
N GLY A 205 -6.42 5.96 7.63
CA GLY A 205 -5.03 5.57 7.41
C GLY A 205 -4.09 5.96 8.55
N SER A 206 -2.84 6.28 8.21
CA SER A 206 -1.79 6.71 9.14
C SER A 206 -1.19 8.06 8.72
N HIS A 207 -0.41 8.68 9.60
CA HIS A 207 0.45 9.84 9.30
C HIS A 207 1.91 9.55 9.64
N SER A 208 2.84 10.20 8.95
CA SER A 208 4.27 10.12 9.24
C SER A 208 4.58 10.58 10.67
N GLY A 209 5.51 9.89 11.34
CA GLY A 209 5.99 10.31 12.66
C GLY A 209 6.69 11.68 12.61
N PHE A 210 6.46 12.49 13.64
CA PHE A 210 7.12 13.79 13.83
C PHE A 210 8.43 13.63 14.61
N LEU A 211 9.43 14.44 14.27
CA LEU A 211 10.66 14.54 15.07
C LEU A 211 10.35 15.16 16.44
N LYS A 212 11.05 14.67 17.47
CA LYS A 212 10.97 15.16 18.86
C LYS A 212 12.33 15.70 19.32
N VAL A 213 12.89 16.60 18.51
CA VAL A 213 14.18 17.27 18.76
C VAL A 213 13.98 18.79 18.69
N PRO A 214 14.87 19.61 19.30
CA PRO A 214 14.85 21.05 19.10
C PRO A 214 14.90 21.42 17.61
N GLY A 215 14.11 22.42 17.20
CA GLY A 215 14.00 22.87 15.82
C GLY A 215 13.19 21.96 14.88
N ALA A 216 12.49 20.94 15.38
CA ALA A 216 11.62 20.05 14.58
C ALA A 216 10.42 20.77 13.90
N ASP A 217 10.19 22.04 14.20
CA ASP A 217 9.11 22.92 13.75
C ASP A 217 9.52 23.92 12.63
N LEU A 218 10.78 23.89 12.19
CA LEU A 218 11.29 24.76 11.11
C LEU A 218 10.57 24.53 9.76
N GLN A 219 10.33 25.61 9.01
CA GLN A 219 9.36 25.67 7.89
C GLN A 219 9.64 24.73 6.69
N ASN A 220 10.92 24.40 6.50
CA ASN A 220 11.49 23.56 5.44
C ASN A 220 11.77 22.11 5.88
N ILE A 221 11.30 21.72 7.07
CA ILE A 221 11.11 20.31 7.43
C ILE A 221 9.84 19.81 6.74
N CYS A 222 9.93 18.64 6.11
CA CYS A 222 8.86 18.08 5.29
C CYS A 222 8.61 16.61 5.63
N THR A 223 7.37 16.17 5.46
CA THR A 223 6.98 14.76 5.36
C THR A 223 6.54 14.45 3.93
N LEU A 224 6.29 13.18 3.61
CA LEU A 224 5.78 12.79 2.29
C LEU A 224 4.56 11.86 2.45
N GLN A 225 3.36 12.42 2.36
CA GLN A 225 2.08 11.70 2.39
C GLN A 225 1.11 12.15 1.28
N THR A 226 1.34 13.33 0.70
CA THR A 226 0.47 14.02 -0.27
C THR A 226 1.23 14.48 -1.53
N PRO A 227 0.54 14.72 -2.66
CA PRO A 227 1.15 15.30 -3.86
C PRO A 227 1.77 16.69 -3.62
N GLU A 228 1.16 17.48 -2.74
CA GLU A 228 1.61 18.83 -2.36
C GLU A 228 2.98 18.77 -1.68
N GLU A 229 3.14 17.85 -0.73
CA GLU A 229 4.42 17.62 -0.06
C GLU A 229 5.49 17.13 -1.04
N SER A 230 5.16 16.22 -1.97
CA SER A 230 6.09 15.78 -3.01
C SER A 230 6.60 16.96 -3.86
N SER A 231 5.66 17.81 -4.29
CA SER A 231 5.97 19.02 -5.07
C SER A 231 6.76 20.06 -4.26
N LYS A 232 6.44 20.25 -2.97
CA LYS A 232 7.17 21.11 -2.03
C LYS A 232 8.61 20.61 -1.85
N ILE A 233 8.80 19.31 -1.62
CA ILE A 233 10.12 18.69 -1.45
C ILE A 233 10.97 18.88 -2.71
N LEU A 234 10.43 18.60 -3.90
CA LEU A 234 11.16 18.79 -5.16
C LEU A 234 11.64 20.24 -5.33
N LYS A 235 10.75 21.20 -5.11
CA LYS A 235 11.05 22.64 -5.23
C LYS A 235 12.10 23.11 -4.22
N LEU A 236 12.05 22.61 -2.99
CA LEU A 236 12.99 23.00 -1.94
C LEU A 236 14.36 22.31 -2.08
N ALA A 237 14.40 21.06 -2.56
CA ALA A 237 15.63 20.25 -2.60
C ALA A 237 16.48 20.47 -3.85
N THR A 238 15.94 21.06 -4.92
CA THR A 238 16.67 21.24 -6.19
C THR A 238 17.87 22.18 -6.00
N GLY A 239 19.09 21.67 -6.21
CA GLY A 239 20.34 22.43 -6.05
C GLY A 239 20.71 22.73 -4.59
N LYS A 240 20.24 21.91 -3.64
CA LYS A 240 20.28 22.17 -2.20
C LYS A 240 20.72 20.94 -1.39
N ASN A 241 21.19 21.16 -0.15
CA ASN A 241 21.57 20.07 0.75
C ASN A 241 20.30 19.46 1.37
N LEU A 242 20.07 18.18 1.13
CA LEU A 242 18.87 17.45 1.56
C LEU A 242 19.26 16.40 2.61
N VAL A 243 18.80 16.60 3.84
CA VAL A 243 18.91 15.59 4.89
C VAL A 243 17.63 14.76 4.95
N ILE A 244 17.76 13.44 4.99
CA ILE A 244 16.65 12.50 5.10
C ILE A 244 16.78 11.76 6.43
N VAL A 245 15.82 11.96 7.33
CA VAL A 245 15.81 11.35 8.66
C VAL A 245 14.90 10.14 8.64
N GLY A 246 15.50 8.94 8.73
CA GLY A 246 14.79 7.67 8.62
C GLY A 246 15.21 6.92 7.35
N ALA A 247 16.03 5.89 7.54
CA ALA A 247 16.56 5.02 6.48
C ALA A 247 15.52 3.96 6.01
N SER A 248 14.27 4.37 5.80
CA SER A 248 13.22 3.52 5.22
C SER A 248 13.20 3.63 3.69
N PHE A 249 12.47 2.73 3.02
CA PHE A 249 12.27 2.81 1.56
C PHE A 249 11.71 4.13 1.05
N ILE A 250 11.06 4.93 1.90
CA ILE A 250 10.56 6.26 1.52
C ILE A 250 11.75 7.22 1.32
N GLY A 251 12.71 7.22 2.25
CA GLY A 251 13.90 8.06 2.20
C GLY A 251 14.82 7.75 1.01
N THR A 252 15.16 6.48 0.80
CA THR A 252 16.01 6.08 -0.34
C THR A 252 15.34 6.21 -1.70
N ARG A 253 14.00 6.32 -1.76
CA ARG A 253 13.26 6.63 -2.99
C ARG A 253 13.21 8.14 -3.26
N LEU A 254 12.99 8.96 -2.23
CA LEU A 254 13.02 10.42 -2.33
C LEU A 254 14.33 10.95 -2.93
N ASP A 255 15.48 10.43 -2.49
CA ASP A 255 16.78 10.81 -3.05
C ASP A 255 16.98 10.31 -4.51
N GLN A 256 16.35 9.20 -4.92
CA GLN A 256 16.37 8.79 -6.33
C GLN A 256 15.49 9.69 -7.19
N ALA A 257 14.33 10.04 -6.66
CA ALA A 257 13.30 10.75 -7.37
C ALA A 257 13.61 12.26 -7.50
N SER A 258 14.39 12.84 -6.58
CA SER A 258 14.95 14.20 -6.70
C SER A 258 16.06 14.34 -7.76
N ARG A 259 16.49 13.25 -8.42
CA ARG A 259 17.67 13.20 -9.32
C ARG A 259 17.35 12.91 -10.80
N LEU A 260 16.09 13.01 -11.24
CA LEU A 260 15.68 12.75 -12.64
C LEU A 260 14.61 13.73 -13.12
N PRO A 261 14.70 14.30 -14.35
CA PRO A 261 15.89 14.72 -15.12
C PRO A 261 15.82 16.24 -15.47
N ALA A 262 16.84 16.94 -15.95
CA ALA A 262 18.31 16.82 -16.01
C ALA A 262 18.86 18.19 -16.54
N PRO A 263 20.15 18.55 -16.42
CA PRO A 263 21.29 17.85 -15.83
C PRO A 263 21.74 18.52 -14.52
N ALA A 264 21.14 18.14 -13.39
CA ALA A 264 21.52 18.69 -12.08
C ALA A 264 22.36 17.68 -11.30
N ARG A 265 23.68 17.92 -11.29
CA ARG A 265 24.52 17.59 -10.13
C ARG A 265 24.09 18.51 -8.97
N ASP A 266 24.69 18.32 -7.78
CA ASP A 266 24.58 19.26 -6.65
C ASP A 266 23.31 19.18 -5.79
N THR A 267 22.90 17.94 -5.46
CA THR A 267 22.19 17.67 -4.19
C THR A 267 23.02 16.72 -3.32
N ASN A 268 23.57 17.26 -2.23
CA ASN A 268 24.16 16.44 -1.16
C ASN A 268 23.00 15.79 -0.39
N GLY A 269 22.69 14.55 -0.73
CA GLY A 269 21.74 13.73 0.01
C GLY A 269 22.43 13.11 1.22
N ILE A 270 21.95 13.38 2.42
CA ILE A 270 22.48 12.75 3.65
C ILE A 270 21.36 11.97 4.33
N SER A 271 21.46 10.64 4.30
CA SER A 271 20.49 9.75 4.93
C SER A 271 20.94 9.34 6.34
N LEU A 272 20.11 9.63 7.33
CA LEU A 272 20.33 9.31 8.75
C LEU A 272 19.50 8.11 9.18
N GLN A 273 20.15 7.14 9.84
CA GLN A 273 19.46 6.04 10.52
C GLN A 273 19.49 6.20 12.05
N GLN A 274 18.43 6.80 12.61
CA GLN A 274 18.16 6.77 14.04
C GLN A 274 18.07 5.32 14.55
N GLN A 275 18.64 5.06 15.73
CA GLN A 275 18.78 3.72 16.32
C GLN A 275 17.42 3.14 16.73
N SER A 276 16.53 4.00 17.20
CA SER A 276 15.12 3.69 17.46
C SER A 276 14.30 3.29 16.21
N CYS A 277 14.82 3.55 15.00
CA CYS A 277 14.25 3.12 13.72
C CYS A 277 14.97 1.88 13.14
N LEU A 278 15.12 0.82 13.93
CA LEU A 278 15.41 -0.51 13.38
C LEU A 278 14.24 -0.94 12.45
N PRO A 279 14.49 -1.33 11.19
CA PRO A 279 13.42 -1.73 10.26
C PRO A 279 12.58 -2.94 10.70
N GLY A 280 12.97 -3.64 11.76
CA GLY A 280 12.32 -4.84 12.27
C GLY A 280 10.90 -4.64 12.83
N PHE A 281 10.46 -3.43 13.18
CA PHE A 281 9.19 -3.24 13.88
C PHE A 281 7.94 -3.00 13.02
N TRP A 282 8.08 -2.66 11.73
CA TRP A 282 6.94 -2.26 10.89
C TRP A 282 6.93 -2.78 9.44
N LEU A 283 8.07 -3.20 8.89
CA LEU A 283 8.21 -3.62 7.48
C LEU A 283 8.71 -5.06 7.31
N GLY A 284 8.83 -5.78 8.41
CA GLY A 284 9.55 -7.04 8.47
C GLY A 284 11.07 -6.82 8.38
N THR A 285 11.78 -7.47 9.29
CA THR A 285 13.21 -7.81 9.21
C THR A 285 13.63 -8.43 7.87
N ALA A 286 12.67 -8.91 7.08
CA ALA A 286 12.87 -9.32 5.70
C ALA A 286 13.57 -8.26 4.85
N VAL A 287 13.09 -7.02 4.96
CA VAL A 287 13.74 -5.87 4.36
C VAL A 287 15.11 -5.66 4.98
N PHE A 288 15.27 -5.81 6.30
CA PHE A 288 16.52 -5.58 7.02
C PHE A 288 17.67 -6.51 6.58
N ILE A 289 17.42 -7.80 6.30
CA ILE A 289 18.48 -8.72 5.83
C ILE A 289 18.89 -8.39 4.39
N ALA A 290 17.91 -8.19 3.50
CA ALA A 290 18.19 -7.71 2.16
C ALA A 290 18.94 -6.37 2.23
N TRP A 291 18.49 -5.43 3.06
CA TRP A 291 19.07 -4.10 3.27
C TRP A 291 20.50 -4.13 3.80
N ASN A 292 20.81 -4.89 4.84
CA ASN A 292 22.18 -5.04 5.36
C ASN A 292 23.12 -5.63 4.31
N PHE A 293 22.67 -6.61 3.52
CA PHE A 293 23.49 -7.14 2.44
C PHE A 293 23.63 -6.16 1.25
N LEU A 294 22.56 -5.41 0.99
CA LEU A 294 22.52 -4.24 0.11
C LEU A 294 23.23 -3.00 0.73
N MET A 295 23.94 -3.12 1.87
CA MET A 295 24.91 -2.15 2.38
C MET A 295 26.36 -2.64 2.28
N ASN A 296 26.59 -3.95 2.32
CA ASN A 296 27.94 -4.53 2.50
C ASN A 296 28.58 -5.07 1.21
N THR A 297 28.01 -4.83 0.03
CA THR A 297 28.53 -5.35 -1.25
C THR A 297 28.76 -4.28 -2.31
N GLN A 298 29.81 -4.48 -3.11
CA GLN A 298 30.28 -3.52 -4.13
C GLN A 298 29.22 -3.18 -5.20
N THR A 299 28.26 -4.05 -5.43
CA THR A 299 27.18 -3.90 -6.42
C THR A 299 25.89 -3.30 -5.85
N SER A 300 25.86 -3.00 -4.54
CA SER A 300 24.63 -2.74 -3.79
C SER A 300 23.94 -1.40 -4.12
N PRO A 301 22.60 -1.27 -3.96
CA PRO A 301 21.87 -0.02 -4.06
C PRO A 301 22.43 1.11 -3.18
N PHE A 302 22.94 0.83 -1.98
CA PHE A 302 23.64 1.84 -1.19
C PHE A 302 24.89 2.33 -1.89
N GLN A 303 25.74 1.43 -2.37
CA GLN A 303 26.95 1.81 -3.08
C GLN A 303 26.63 2.49 -4.42
N MET A 304 25.55 2.11 -5.10
CA MET A 304 25.02 2.84 -6.27
C MET A 304 24.52 4.25 -5.94
N LEU A 305 24.00 4.48 -4.73
CA LEU A 305 23.60 5.81 -4.24
C LEU A 305 24.82 6.62 -3.78
N GLN A 306 25.79 6.00 -3.09
CA GLN A 306 27.08 6.61 -2.74
C GLN A 306 27.86 7.04 -4.00
N ASN A 307 27.91 6.18 -5.02
CA ASN A 307 28.48 6.50 -6.34
C ASN A 307 27.73 7.64 -7.07
N LYS A 308 26.49 7.96 -6.64
CA LYS A 308 25.70 9.12 -7.09
C LYS A 308 25.80 10.33 -6.15
N GLY A 309 26.67 10.27 -5.13
CA GLY A 309 26.95 11.37 -4.19
C GLY A 309 26.15 11.33 -2.88
N VAL A 310 25.44 10.25 -2.57
CA VAL A 310 24.63 10.13 -1.33
C VAL A 310 25.50 9.69 -0.16
N LYS A 311 25.48 10.46 0.93
CA LYS A 311 26.16 10.11 2.18
C LYS A 311 25.20 9.40 3.12
N PHE A 312 25.68 8.37 3.80
CA PHE A 312 24.90 7.56 4.74
C PHE A 312 25.55 7.61 6.12
N HIS A 313 24.82 8.12 7.11
CA HIS A 313 25.26 8.21 8.50
C HIS A 313 24.44 7.20 9.30
N MET A 314 25.02 6.01 9.47
CA MET A 314 24.35 4.82 10.00
C MET A 314 24.63 4.66 11.49
N LYS A 315 23.64 4.15 12.24
CA LYS A 315 23.70 4.05 13.71
C LYS A 315 23.92 5.42 14.38
N THR A 316 23.30 6.47 13.84
CA THR A 316 23.46 7.85 14.33
C THR A 316 22.11 8.50 14.51
N GLU A 317 21.88 9.10 15.66
CA GLU A 317 20.64 9.80 15.94
C GLU A 317 20.77 11.31 15.66
N LEU A 318 19.70 11.91 15.18
CA LEU A 318 19.55 13.36 15.09
C LEU A 318 19.30 13.91 16.50
N SER A 319 20.08 14.91 16.94
CA SER A 319 19.96 15.53 18.27
C SER A 319 19.24 16.88 18.24
N GLU A 320 19.46 17.68 17.18
CA GLU A 320 18.87 19.02 17.00
C GLU A 320 18.83 19.40 15.51
N LEU A 321 17.88 20.25 15.12
CA LEU A 321 17.89 20.97 13.84
C LEU A 321 18.11 22.46 14.12
N LYS A 322 19.23 23.00 13.64
CA LYS A 322 19.52 24.44 13.76
C LYS A 322 18.98 25.18 12.54
N GLY A 323 18.45 26.36 12.78
CA GLY A 323 17.89 27.18 11.72
C GLY A 323 18.17 28.67 11.86
N LYS A 324 18.04 29.35 10.74
CA LYS A 324 18.11 30.81 10.60
C LYS A 324 16.86 31.28 9.85
N ASP A 325 16.31 32.42 10.24
CA ASP A 325 15.12 33.03 9.61
C ASP A 325 13.91 32.04 9.49
N GLY A 326 13.74 31.18 10.51
CA GLY A 326 12.68 30.16 10.59
C GLY A 326 12.90 28.91 9.73
N LYS A 327 14.09 28.73 9.14
CA LYS A 327 14.42 27.62 8.23
C LYS A 327 15.65 26.86 8.71
N VAL A 328 15.64 25.53 8.60
CA VAL A 328 16.82 24.68 8.87
C VAL A 328 17.97 25.08 7.96
N THR A 329 19.15 25.11 8.56
CA THR A 329 20.46 25.30 7.92
C THR A 329 21.43 24.17 8.26
N GLU A 330 21.28 23.53 9.42
CA GLU A 330 22.11 22.41 9.86
C GLU A 330 21.29 21.33 10.59
N ALA A 331 21.67 20.08 10.39
CA ALA A 331 21.22 18.94 11.19
C ALA A 331 22.37 18.47 12.11
N VAL A 332 22.15 18.58 13.42
CA VAL A 332 23.12 18.19 14.45
C VAL A 332 22.89 16.73 14.82
N LEU A 333 23.97 15.97 14.86
CA LEU A 333 23.95 14.55 15.19
C LEU A 333 24.36 14.31 16.65
N ALA A 334 23.93 13.18 17.21
CA ALA A 334 24.26 12.77 18.58
C ALA A 334 25.76 12.51 18.82
N ASN A 335 26.55 12.32 17.76
CA ASN A 335 28.02 12.24 17.81
C ASN A 335 28.71 13.63 17.76
N GLY A 336 27.95 14.73 17.70
CA GLY A 336 28.47 16.10 17.59
C GLY A 336 28.76 16.58 16.17
N GLU A 337 28.54 15.76 15.14
CA GLU A 337 28.69 16.15 13.74
C GLU A 337 27.55 17.11 13.31
N ASN A 338 27.89 18.21 12.63
CA ASN A 338 26.92 19.14 12.04
C ASN A 338 26.87 18.92 10.52
N LEU A 339 25.69 18.60 10.00
CA LEU A 339 25.45 18.39 8.57
C LEU A 339 24.76 19.62 7.96
N PRO A 340 25.28 20.24 6.88
CA PRO A 340 24.55 21.28 6.15
C PRO A 340 23.20 20.75 5.63
N ALA A 341 22.13 21.47 5.91
CA ALA A 341 20.76 21.03 5.65
C ALA A 341 19.88 22.22 5.24
N ASP A 342 19.68 22.42 3.93
CA ASP A 342 18.70 23.39 3.40
C ASP A 342 17.26 22.85 3.44
N VAL A 343 17.10 21.52 3.52
CA VAL A 343 15.82 20.80 3.61
C VAL A 343 16.01 19.55 4.46
N VAL A 344 15.02 19.25 5.31
CA VAL A 344 14.94 17.95 6.01
C VAL A 344 13.67 17.23 5.58
N VAL A 345 13.76 15.95 5.24
CA VAL A 345 12.59 15.09 5.03
C VAL A 345 12.55 13.96 6.05
N VAL A 346 11.39 13.79 6.69
CA VAL A 346 11.21 12.87 7.83
C VAL A 346 10.44 11.62 7.37
N GLY A 347 11.02 10.44 7.65
CA GLY A 347 10.53 9.13 7.24
C GLY A 347 10.68 8.05 8.33
N ILE A 348 10.49 8.43 9.60
CA ILE A 348 10.74 7.64 10.82
C ILE A 348 9.60 6.69 11.25
N GLY A 349 8.76 6.26 10.30
CA GLY A 349 7.58 5.42 10.56
C GLY A 349 6.26 6.21 10.57
N SER A 350 5.20 5.59 11.07
CA SER A 350 3.81 6.06 10.92
C SER A 350 2.93 5.76 12.13
N THR A 351 1.99 6.66 12.44
CA THR A 351 1.02 6.53 13.53
C THR A 351 -0.42 6.52 12.97
N PRO A 352 -1.34 5.67 13.46
CA PRO A 352 -2.75 5.66 13.06
C PRO A 352 -3.45 7.02 13.20
N ASN A 353 -4.23 7.42 12.18
CA ASN A 353 -5.05 8.63 12.20
C ASN A 353 -6.35 8.38 12.99
N SER A 354 -6.24 8.17 14.31
CA SER A 354 -7.36 7.83 15.21
C SER A 354 -7.49 8.76 16.42
N SER A 355 -6.71 9.85 16.48
CA SER A 355 -6.66 10.77 17.63
C SER A 355 -8.04 11.36 17.99
N PHE A 356 -8.86 11.69 16.98
CA PHE A 356 -10.24 12.18 17.11
C PHE A 356 -11.22 11.20 17.79
N LEU A 357 -10.79 9.97 18.05
CA LEU A 357 -11.54 8.93 18.77
C LEU A 357 -11.12 8.80 20.25
N LYS A 358 -10.15 9.61 20.72
CA LYS A 358 -9.73 9.60 22.13
C LYS A 358 -10.89 10.01 23.04
N GLY A 359 -11.14 9.22 24.09
CA GLY A 359 -12.28 9.42 25.00
C GLY A 359 -13.62 8.87 24.49
N THR A 360 -13.66 8.24 23.31
CA THR A 360 -14.82 7.47 22.85
C THR A 360 -14.72 6.00 23.26
N SER A 361 -15.82 5.25 23.14
CA SER A 361 -15.90 3.83 23.51
C SER A 361 -15.29 2.84 22.50
N ILE A 362 -14.68 3.32 21.41
CA ILE A 362 -14.08 2.44 20.40
C ILE A 362 -12.73 1.88 20.88
N ALA A 363 -12.56 0.56 20.77
CA ALA A 363 -11.36 -0.14 21.20
C ALA A 363 -10.18 0.21 20.28
N ARG A 364 -9.07 0.64 20.90
CA ARG A 364 -7.80 0.94 20.24
C ARG A 364 -6.65 0.37 21.05
N ASP A 365 -5.55 0.01 20.40
CA ASP A 365 -4.32 -0.42 21.08
C ASP A 365 -3.53 0.79 21.62
N ASP A 366 -2.42 0.53 22.31
CA ASP A 366 -1.56 1.56 22.91
C ASP A 366 -0.92 2.49 21.87
N LYS A 367 -0.86 2.07 20.61
CA LYS A 367 -0.38 2.87 19.46
C LYS A 367 -1.51 3.66 18.79
N GLY A 368 -2.75 3.48 19.25
CA GLY A 368 -3.96 4.09 18.71
C GLY A 368 -4.58 3.35 17.53
N ALA A 369 -4.10 2.18 17.12
CA ALA A 369 -4.71 1.42 16.02
C ALA A 369 -6.08 0.89 16.45
N ILE A 370 -7.09 1.01 15.59
CA ILE A 370 -8.46 0.55 15.88
C ILE A 370 -8.50 -0.98 15.84
N LEU A 371 -9.03 -1.61 16.88
CA LEU A 371 -9.18 -3.06 16.92
C LEU A 371 -10.38 -3.47 16.05
N VAL A 372 -10.13 -4.37 15.10
CA VAL A 372 -11.19 -5.02 14.29
C VAL A 372 -11.14 -6.55 14.39
N ASN A 373 -12.25 -7.23 14.08
CA ASN A 373 -12.25 -8.68 13.86
C ASN A 373 -11.96 -9.03 12.38
N LEU A 374 -11.97 -10.32 12.00
CA LEU A 374 -11.77 -10.74 10.59
C LEU A 374 -12.84 -10.22 9.62
N HIS A 375 -13.99 -9.76 10.13
CA HIS A 375 -15.07 -9.13 9.36
C HIS A 375 -14.90 -7.60 9.21
N MET A 376 -13.76 -7.04 9.64
CA MET A 376 -13.46 -5.59 9.68
C MET A 376 -14.39 -4.77 10.60
N GLN A 377 -15.15 -5.45 11.47
CA GLN A 377 -16.04 -4.82 12.45
C GLN A 377 -15.25 -4.35 13.67
N THR A 378 -15.60 -3.19 14.20
CA THR A 378 -15.10 -2.69 15.48
C THR A 378 -15.98 -3.23 16.64
N ASN A 379 -15.65 -2.88 17.88
CA ASN A 379 -16.53 -3.17 19.03
C ASN A 379 -17.82 -2.31 19.07
N ILE A 380 -17.99 -1.34 18.15
CA ILE A 380 -19.17 -0.49 18.08
C ILE A 380 -20.10 -0.98 16.95
N PRO A 381 -21.39 -1.27 17.22
CA PRO A 381 -22.32 -1.72 16.19
C PRO A 381 -22.41 -0.76 15.00
N ASN A 382 -22.46 -1.31 13.80
CA ASN A 382 -22.48 -0.59 12.51
C ASN A 382 -21.24 0.29 12.23
N VAL A 383 -20.16 0.15 13.00
CA VAL A 383 -18.88 0.83 12.76
C VAL A 383 -17.80 -0.19 12.41
N PHE A 384 -17.19 0.04 11.26
CA PHE A 384 -16.11 -0.74 10.66
C PHE A 384 -14.85 0.11 10.57
N ALA A 385 -13.68 -0.51 10.44
CA ALA A 385 -12.44 0.21 10.15
C ALA A 385 -11.57 -0.59 9.17
N ALA A 386 -10.77 0.11 8.34
CA ALA A 386 -10.00 -0.51 7.26
C ALA A 386 -8.71 0.26 6.93
N GLY A 387 -7.76 -0.41 6.26
CA GLY A 387 -6.43 0.13 5.95
C GLY A 387 -5.56 0.43 7.18
N ASP A 388 -4.54 1.27 7.02
CA ASP A 388 -3.45 1.51 7.99
C ASP A 388 -3.87 2.06 9.37
N VAL A 389 -5.15 2.36 9.60
CA VAL A 389 -5.64 2.80 10.92
C VAL A 389 -5.94 1.63 11.86
N VAL A 390 -5.94 0.38 11.38
CA VAL A 390 -6.40 -0.79 12.15
C VAL A 390 -5.28 -1.71 12.64
N THR A 391 -5.61 -2.51 13.65
CA THR A 391 -4.89 -3.73 14.03
C THR A 391 -5.87 -4.90 14.02
N PHE A 392 -5.53 -5.97 13.30
CA PHE A 392 -6.44 -7.07 12.97
C PHE A 392 -5.76 -8.43 13.21
N PRO A 393 -6.52 -9.52 13.46
CA PRO A 393 -5.96 -10.87 13.56
C PRO A 393 -5.32 -11.29 12.24
N VAL A 394 -4.06 -11.74 12.26
CA VAL A 394 -3.36 -12.22 11.07
C VAL A 394 -3.22 -13.74 11.17
N GLU A 395 -3.82 -14.47 10.22
CA GLU A 395 -3.81 -15.94 10.18
C GLU A 395 -2.38 -16.51 10.15
N LEU A 396 -1.50 -15.93 9.34
CA LEU A 396 -0.06 -16.26 9.26
C LEU A 396 0.75 -15.93 10.54
N LEU A 397 0.11 -15.35 11.55
CA LEU A 397 0.66 -15.11 12.89
C LEU A 397 -0.19 -15.80 13.96
N ASP A 398 -0.88 -16.89 13.63
CA ASP A 398 -1.70 -17.69 14.57
C ASP A 398 -2.86 -16.89 15.18
N GLY A 399 -3.41 -15.96 14.39
CA GLY A 399 -4.45 -15.03 14.83
C GLY A 399 -3.95 -13.86 15.66
N ASN A 400 -2.64 -13.76 15.96
CA ASN A 400 -2.08 -12.61 16.65
C ASN A 400 -2.34 -11.31 15.89
N ARG A 401 -2.60 -10.24 16.63
CA ARG A 401 -2.92 -8.93 16.05
C ARG A 401 -1.69 -8.25 15.46
N SER A 402 -1.87 -7.66 14.29
CA SER A 402 -0.88 -6.76 13.69
C SER A 402 -1.55 -5.70 12.83
N SER A 403 -0.86 -4.57 12.67
CA SER A 403 -1.10 -3.63 11.56
C SER A 403 -0.18 -4.00 10.41
N ILE A 404 -0.66 -3.88 9.17
CA ILE A 404 0.10 -4.14 7.95
C ILE A 404 -0.20 -3.02 6.95
N HIS A 405 0.78 -2.15 6.69
CA HIS A 405 0.58 -0.92 5.89
C HIS A 405 0.91 -1.18 4.41
N HIS A 406 0.23 -2.18 3.82
CA HIS A 406 0.33 -2.50 2.39
C HIS A 406 -0.95 -2.08 1.68
N GLN A 407 -0.82 -1.46 0.50
CA GLN A 407 -1.95 -1.08 -0.34
C GLN A 407 -2.92 -2.27 -0.58
N GLN A 408 -2.37 -3.43 -0.92
CA GLN A 408 -3.09 -4.68 -1.15
C GLN A 408 -3.96 -5.09 0.06
N VAL A 409 -3.42 -4.99 1.27
CA VAL A 409 -4.16 -5.32 2.52
C VAL A 409 -5.24 -4.27 2.80
N ALA A 410 -4.95 -2.99 2.58
CA ALA A 410 -5.93 -1.92 2.75
C ALA A 410 -7.12 -2.04 1.79
N GLU A 411 -6.87 -2.44 0.54
CA GLU A 411 -7.91 -2.75 -0.45
C GLU A 411 -8.74 -3.98 -0.03
N ALA A 412 -8.08 -5.06 0.42
CA ALA A 412 -8.76 -6.25 0.95
C ALA A 412 -9.64 -5.94 2.18
N HIS A 413 -9.18 -5.07 3.08
CA HIS A 413 -9.97 -4.56 4.22
C HIS A 413 -11.21 -3.80 3.74
N GLY A 414 -11.08 -2.94 2.72
CA GLY A 414 -12.20 -2.19 2.14
C GLY A 414 -13.30 -3.09 1.57
N HIS A 415 -12.88 -4.11 0.80
CA HIS A 415 -13.77 -5.13 0.23
C HIS A 415 -14.49 -5.95 1.31
N CYS A 416 -13.74 -6.47 2.29
CA CYS A 416 -14.30 -7.23 3.41
C CYS A 416 -15.30 -6.38 4.23
N ALA A 417 -14.96 -5.13 4.53
CA ALA A 417 -15.86 -4.22 5.25
C ALA A 417 -17.17 -3.96 4.48
N ALA A 418 -17.12 -3.75 3.16
CA ALA A 418 -18.31 -3.55 2.33
C ALA A 418 -19.25 -4.77 2.34
N LEU A 419 -18.70 -5.98 2.16
CA LEU A 419 -19.48 -7.22 2.20
C LEU A 419 -20.15 -7.42 3.56
N ASN A 420 -19.48 -7.05 4.66
CA ASN A 420 -20.05 -7.18 6.01
C ASN A 420 -20.99 -6.03 6.41
N MET A 421 -20.85 -4.84 5.83
CA MET A 421 -21.89 -3.82 5.86
C MET A 421 -23.19 -4.33 5.21
N LEU A 422 -23.07 -5.17 4.18
CA LEU A 422 -24.18 -5.85 3.49
C LEU A 422 -24.53 -7.23 4.08
N GLN A 423 -24.06 -7.52 5.30
CA GLN A 423 -24.39 -8.74 6.05
C GLN A 423 -24.05 -10.06 5.31
N ARG A 424 -23.00 -10.06 4.48
CA ARG A 424 -22.57 -11.25 3.72
C ARG A 424 -21.75 -12.28 4.52
N GLY A 425 -21.29 -11.94 5.73
CA GLY A 425 -20.51 -12.85 6.58
C GLY A 425 -19.15 -13.24 5.97
N LYS A 426 -18.47 -12.29 5.33
CA LYS A 426 -17.17 -12.52 4.69
C LYS A 426 -16.05 -12.36 5.71
N GLU A 427 -15.28 -13.41 5.95
CA GLU A 427 -14.01 -13.27 6.66
C GLU A 427 -12.89 -12.79 5.71
N LEU A 428 -12.00 -11.94 6.25
CA LEU A 428 -10.77 -11.56 5.60
C LEU A 428 -9.81 -12.75 5.58
N HIS A 429 -9.51 -13.24 4.38
CA HIS A 429 -8.50 -14.27 4.13
C HIS A 429 -7.66 -13.80 2.94
N THR A 430 -6.39 -13.50 3.21
CA THR A 430 -5.46 -12.82 2.29
C THR A 430 -4.02 -13.07 2.71
N VAL A 431 -3.10 -13.15 1.75
CA VAL A 431 -1.66 -13.18 2.03
C VAL A 431 -1.08 -11.79 1.79
N PRO A 432 -0.54 -11.10 2.82
CA PRO A 432 0.03 -9.78 2.67
C PRO A 432 1.11 -9.76 1.59
N TYR A 433 0.93 -8.92 0.57
CA TYR A 433 1.86 -8.79 -0.54
C TYR A 433 2.33 -7.34 -0.69
N PHE A 434 3.63 -7.13 -0.87
CA PHE A 434 4.15 -5.81 -1.28
C PHE A 434 5.26 -5.93 -2.33
N TRP A 435 5.50 -4.81 -2.99
CA TRP A 435 6.62 -4.64 -3.91
C TRP A 435 7.27 -3.28 -3.70
N THR A 436 8.54 -3.17 -4.04
CA THR A 436 9.25 -1.90 -4.13
C THR A 436 10.23 -1.93 -5.28
N THR A 437 10.46 -0.78 -5.91
CA THR A 437 11.42 -0.64 -7.01
C THR A 437 12.43 0.43 -6.61
N MET A 438 13.71 0.08 -6.70
CA MET A 438 14.84 0.95 -6.41
C MET A 438 15.89 0.77 -7.51
N LEU A 439 16.32 1.87 -8.13
CA LEU A 439 17.36 1.86 -9.17
C LEU A 439 17.09 0.84 -10.29
N GLY A 440 15.82 0.72 -10.72
CA GLY A 440 15.36 -0.23 -11.73
C GLY A 440 15.24 -1.69 -11.27
N LYS A 441 15.65 -2.02 -10.04
CA LYS A 441 15.54 -3.37 -9.45
C LYS A 441 14.28 -3.45 -8.61
N SER A 442 13.48 -4.50 -8.80
CA SER A 442 12.23 -4.70 -8.07
C SER A 442 12.35 -5.84 -7.06
N ILE A 443 12.04 -5.52 -5.81
CA ILE A 443 11.89 -6.49 -4.71
C ILE A 443 10.40 -6.81 -4.58
N ARG A 444 10.05 -8.09 -4.40
CA ARG A 444 8.71 -8.55 -4.03
C ARG A 444 8.76 -9.22 -2.68
N TYR A 445 7.64 -9.19 -1.97
CA TYR A 445 7.46 -9.83 -0.69
C TYR A 445 6.05 -10.38 -0.56
N ALA A 446 5.93 -11.56 0.06
CA ALA A 446 4.66 -12.16 0.44
C ALA A 446 4.74 -12.76 1.86
N GLY A 447 3.63 -12.75 2.59
CA GLY A 447 3.48 -13.36 3.92
C GLY A 447 3.70 -12.38 5.08
N CYS A 448 4.02 -12.90 6.26
CA CYS A 448 4.34 -12.08 7.44
C CYS A 448 5.55 -12.62 8.22
N GLY A 449 6.68 -11.92 8.13
CA GLY A 449 7.95 -12.29 8.77
C GLY A 449 8.10 -11.77 10.21
N LYS A 450 7.01 -11.39 10.87
CA LYS A 450 7.02 -10.92 12.26
C LYS A 450 7.23 -12.11 13.19
N GLY A 451 8.28 -12.07 14.00
CA GLY A 451 8.62 -13.18 14.91
C GLY A 451 9.30 -14.38 14.24
N TYR A 452 9.80 -14.25 13.00
CA TYR A 452 10.72 -15.23 12.41
C TYR A 452 11.95 -15.44 13.32
N THR A 453 12.51 -16.65 13.27
CA THR A 453 13.69 -17.06 14.06
C THR A 453 14.89 -17.39 13.17
N ASP A 454 14.68 -17.74 11.90
CA ASP A 454 15.74 -18.16 10.98
C ASP A 454 15.41 -17.78 9.52
N THR A 455 16.40 -17.81 8.63
CA THR A 455 16.22 -17.54 7.18
C THR A 455 17.02 -18.45 6.30
N VAL A 456 16.37 -18.96 5.25
CA VAL A 456 17.03 -19.71 4.17
C VAL A 456 17.18 -18.81 2.94
N VAL A 457 18.39 -18.74 2.38
CA VAL A 457 18.72 -17.90 1.21
C VAL A 457 19.04 -18.79 0.01
N LYS A 458 18.38 -18.53 -1.12
CA LYS A 458 18.61 -19.18 -2.41
C LYS A 458 19.13 -18.18 -3.43
N GLY A 459 20.08 -18.61 -4.27
CA GLY A 459 20.73 -17.75 -5.26
C GLY A 459 21.89 -16.95 -4.66
N SER A 460 22.21 -15.81 -5.25
CA SER A 460 23.29 -14.94 -4.77
C SER A 460 22.79 -13.52 -4.54
N LEU A 461 23.02 -13.04 -3.32
CA LEU A 461 22.74 -11.67 -2.91
C LEU A 461 23.70 -10.69 -3.62
N GLU A 462 24.96 -11.07 -3.85
CA GLU A 462 26.00 -10.28 -4.57
C GLU A 462 25.65 -10.06 -6.04
N GLN A 463 25.21 -11.12 -6.71
CA GLN A 463 24.75 -11.10 -8.11
C GLN A 463 23.35 -10.49 -8.25
N GLN A 464 22.71 -10.11 -7.14
CA GLN A 464 21.38 -9.51 -7.11
C GLN A 464 20.36 -10.39 -7.84
N LYS A 465 20.36 -11.67 -7.49
CA LYS A 465 19.41 -12.67 -7.96
C LYS A 465 19.20 -13.69 -6.85
N PHE A 466 18.21 -13.42 -6.00
CA PHE A 466 18.02 -14.15 -4.75
C PHE A 466 16.55 -14.29 -4.36
N LEU A 467 16.31 -15.27 -3.50
CA LEU A 467 15.08 -15.52 -2.76
C LEU A 467 15.47 -15.77 -1.30
N ILE A 468 14.77 -15.13 -0.36
CA ILE A 468 14.92 -15.34 1.07
C ILE A 468 13.59 -15.85 1.61
N PHE A 469 13.63 -16.98 2.32
CA PHE A 469 12.52 -17.49 3.12
C PHE A 469 12.69 -17.06 4.57
N TYR A 470 11.59 -16.70 5.23
CA TYR A 470 11.55 -16.37 6.66
C TYR A 470 10.89 -17.51 7.40
N ILE A 471 11.66 -18.15 8.28
CA ILE A 471 11.25 -19.34 9.02
C ILE A 471 10.80 -18.93 10.41
N ARG A 472 9.65 -19.43 10.84
CA ARG A 472 9.13 -19.37 12.21
C ARG A 472 8.59 -20.76 12.54
N ASP A 473 8.95 -21.29 13.71
CA ASP A 473 8.49 -22.61 14.18
C ASP A 473 8.65 -23.72 13.14
N GLY A 474 9.80 -23.74 12.46
CA GLY A 474 10.15 -24.73 11.42
C GLY A 474 9.55 -24.49 10.03
N HIS A 475 8.71 -23.46 9.84
CA HIS A 475 7.96 -23.26 8.60
C HIS A 475 8.13 -21.86 7.99
N VAL A 476 8.02 -21.77 6.67
CA VAL A 476 8.01 -20.50 5.93
C VAL A 476 6.76 -19.68 6.27
N THR A 477 6.94 -18.50 6.84
CA THR A 477 5.84 -17.52 7.08
C THR A 477 5.86 -16.33 6.13
N ALA A 478 7.00 -16.09 5.47
CA ALA A 478 7.14 -15.08 4.44
C ALA A 478 8.27 -15.42 3.45
N ALA A 479 8.28 -14.74 2.31
CA ALA A 479 9.42 -14.74 1.41
C ALA A 479 9.64 -13.38 0.73
N ALA A 480 10.91 -13.06 0.44
CA ALA A 480 11.33 -11.88 -0.31
C ALA A 480 12.19 -12.29 -1.51
N SER A 481 12.05 -11.65 -2.66
CA SER A 481 12.93 -11.92 -3.81
C SER A 481 13.28 -10.70 -4.64
N LEU A 482 14.43 -10.78 -5.33
CA LEU A 482 14.91 -9.82 -6.31
C LEU A 482 15.40 -10.62 -7.53
N ASN A 483 14.91 -10.26 -8.73
CA ASN A 483 15.20 -10.94 -10.01
C ASN A 483 14.89 -12.45 -10.08
N CYS A 484 14.03 -12.96 -9.19
CA CYS A 484 13.57 -14.36 -9.15
C CYS A 484 12.04 -14.47 -9.33
N ASP A 485 11.52 -13.91 -10.42
CA ASP A 485 10.09 -14.01 -10.75
C ASP A 485 9.73 -15.39 -11.34
N PRO A 486 8.50 -15.89 -11.10
CA PRO A 486 7.43 -15.31 -10.28
C PRO A 486 7.36 -15.94 -8.87
N VAL A 487 8.50 -16.34 -8.29
CA VAL A 487 8.54 -17.27 -7.15
C VAL A 487 7.83 -16.74 -5.90
N VAL A 488 7.87 -15.43 -5.63
CA VAL A 488 7.14 -14.85 -4.48
C VAL A 488 5.62 -14.91 -4.69
N SER A 489 5.11 -14.76 -5.92
CA SER A 489 3.70 -14.99 -6.24
C SER A 489 3.32 -16.47 -6.12
N LEU A 490 4.26 -17.41 -6.32
CA LEU A 490 4.02 -18.83 -6.08
C LEU A 490 3.92 -19.12 -4.58
N ILE A 491 4.85 -18.60 -3.77
CA ILE A 491 4.82 -18.76 -2.31
C ILE A 491 3.56 -18.13 -1.73
N ALA A 492 3.13 -16.97 -2.24
CA ALA A 492 1.86 -16.34 -1.86
C ALA A 492 0.65 -17.27 -2.09
N GLU A 493 0.59 -18.00 -3.22
CA GLU A 493 -0.48 -18.99 -3.44
C GLU A 493 -0.36 -20.25 -2.59
N VAL A 494 0.85 -20.67 -2.20
CA VAL A 494 1.03 -21.79 -1.26
C VAL A 494 0.51 -21.41 0.12
N LEU A 495 0.92 -20.25 0.64
CA LEU A 495 0.47 -19.70 1.92
C LEU A 495 -1.05 -19.44 1.92
N TYR A 496 -1.60 -18.92 0.82
CA TYR A 496 -3.05 -18.66 0.69
C TYR A 496 -3.87 -19.96 0.74
N LEU A 497 -3.34 -21.06 0.20
CA LEU A 497 -3.99 -22.37 0.26
C LEU A 497 -3.84 -23.08 1.63
N GLY A 498 -3.40 -22.37 2.67
CA GLY A 498 -3.16 -22.94 4.01
C GLY A 498 -2.03 -23.98 4.04
N LYS A 499 -1.21 -24.06 2.99
CA LYS A 499 -0.10 -25.01 2.90
C LYS A 499 1.15 -24.40 3.52
N GLN A 500 1.80 -25.21 4.35
CA GLN A 500 3.11 -24.89 4.89
C GLN A 500 4.20 -25.32 3.90
N ILE A 501 5.35 -24.66 4.00
CA ILE A 501 6.62 -25.09 3.41
C ILE A 501 7.55 -25.28 4.60
N SER A 502 8.13 -26.46 4.78
CA SER A 502 9.07 -26.70 5.89
C SER A 502 10.41 -25.99 5.64
N LYS A 503 11.24 -25.86 6.68
CA LYS A 503 12.60 -25.35 6.51
C LYS A 503 13.41 -26.25 5.57
N GLU A 504 13.28 -27.56 5.70
CA GLU A 504 13.98 -28.56 4.88
C GLU A 504 13.53 -28.54 3.41
N GLU A 505 12.26 -28.20 3.12
CA GLU A 505 11.78 -27.94 1.75
C GLU A 505 12.27 -26.59 1.18
N ALA A 506 12.62 -25.65 2.06
CA ALA A 506 13.15 -24.34 1.69
C ALA A 506 14.69 -24.35 1.48
N GLU A 507 15.41 -25.33 2.06
CA GLU A 507 16.86 -25.58 1.97
C GLU A 507 17.32 -26.24 0.66
#